data_AF-A0A2D9Y386-F1
#
_entry.id   AF-A0A2D9Y386-F1
#
_cell.length_a   1.000
_cell.length_b   1.000
_cell.length_c   1.000
_cell.angle_alpha   90.00
_cell.angle_beta   90.00
_cell.angle_gamma   90.00
#
_symmetry.space_group_name_H-M   'P 1'
#
loop_
_entity.id
_entity.type
_entity.pdbx_description
1 polymer ?
#
loop_
_entity_poly.entity_id
_entity_poly.type
_entity_poly.pdbx_seq_one_letter_code
_entity_poly.pdbx_strand_id
1 'polypeptide(L)'
;MSNKENTSEEIDLGQLFKIIGDGFKKLFQLIGNIFKGLFNLLIVFLQFIRAHFIKFAIAGVVGIAAGWYWDSVSEDLYRSNMVVEPNFNSVQQLYNNINFYNDLAKEEEYQSLAEALNVSPGLAKTIKEFKIESFSDQTQKIKQFSEFISELDTISQQKVDYEDYLQNFNDINSPFHKIIVEATDPTVAKNSQRAIIRSIETNDYFKLQKRINDLNLSVQDSILMNQISEIDSLQRFIKQIKLLEANKAESSTSINLGEGNENENIEIQLLNQGSKLKSEIVDLNRQKAKTQNTINIISEFPQKGVKVNDLFRKKVALLPILLIGLVFIILCLLSLNNFLKNYSGN
;
A
#
# COMPACT_ATOMS: atom_id res chain seq x y z
N MET A 1 -65.90 36.28 30.15
CA MET A 1 -65.07 35.85 31.31
C MET A 1 -65.08 34.34 31.38
N SER A 2 -63.89 33.74 31.44
CA SER A 2 -63.58 32.40 31.96
C SER A 2 -64.24 31.18 31.29
N ASN A 3 -63.56 30.05 31.05
CA ASN A 3 -62.18 29.70 31.37
C ASN A 3 -61.75 28.61 30.39
N LYS A 4 -60.51 28.72 29.91
CA LYS A 4 -59.83 27.73 29.08
C LYS A 4 -59.23 26.73 30.07
N GLU A 5 -59.90 25.63 30.35
CA GLU A 5 -59.27 24.55 31.15
C GLU A 5 -58.41 23.70 30.23
N ASN A 6 -57.15 24.13 30.14
CA ASN A 6 -56.03 23.22 30.03
C ASN A 6 -56.06 22.31 31.27
N THR A 7 -56.75 21.19 31.21
CA THR A 7 -56.36 20.05 32.04
C THR A 7 -55.13 19.49 31.37
N SER A 8 -53.98 19.88 31.90
CA SER A 8 -52.76 19.07 31.82
C SER A 8 -53.19 17.62 31.97
N GLU A 9 -53.19 16.88 30.86
CA GLU A 9 -52.84 15.48 30.91
C GLU A 9 -51.47 15.48 31.58
N GLU A 10 -51.47 15.37 32.91
CA GLU A 10 -50.39 14.67 33.58
C GLU A 10 -50.31 13.37 32.77
N ILE A 11 -49.37 13.33 31.83
CA ILE A 11 -48.86 12.08 31.31
C ILE A 11 -48.43 11.40 32.59
N ASP A 12 -49.32 10.56 33.11
CA ASP A 12 -49.13 9.86 34.36
C ASP A 12 -47.85 9.08 34.11
N LEU A 13 -46.76 9.59 34.68
CA LEU A 13 -45.43 9.07 34.41
C LEU A 13 -45.43 7.59 34.77
N GLY A 14 -46.25 7.16 35.74
CA GLY A 14 -46.50 5.76 36.07
C GLY A 14 -47.10 4.95 34.92
N GLN A 15 -48.03 5.51 34.14
CA GLN A 15 -48.63 4.85 32.97
C GLN A 15 -47.64 4.79 31.79
N LEU A 16 -46.85 5.85 31.58
CA LEU A 16 -45.76 5.87 30.61
C LEU A 16 -44.66 4.85 30.98
N PHE A 17 -44.24 4.80 32.24
CA PHE A 17 -43.29 3.81 32.76
C PHE A 17 -43.82 2.38 32.66
N LYS A 18 -45.13 2.16 32.80
CA LYS A 18 -45.75 0.85 32.62
C LYS A 18 -45.74 0.41 31.15
N ILE A 19 -46.07 1.31 30.22
CA ILE A 19 -46.00 1.04 28.77
C ILE A 19 -44.56 0.77 28.33
N ILE A 20 -43.60 1.57 28.82
CA ILE A 20 -42.17 1.37 28.57
C ILE A 20 -41.69 0.03 29.17
N GLY A 21 -42.09 -0.30 30.40
CA GLY A 21 -41.78 -1.56 31.07
C GLY A 21 -42.33 -2.78 30.33
N ASP A 22 -43.57 -2.70 29.84
CA ASP A 22 -44.17 -3.75 29.02
C ASP A 22 -43.50 -3.87 27.64
N GLY A 23 -43.03 -2.75 27.07
CA GLY A 23 -42.20 -2.73 25.86
C GLY A 23 -40.86 -3.45 26.04
N PHE A 24 -40.12 -3.13 27.11
CA PHE A 24 -38.88 -3.83 27.47
C PHE A 24 -39.13 -5.32 27.76
N LYS A 25 -40.23 -5.68 28.43
CA LYS A 25 -40.60 -7.08 28.67
C LYS A 25 -40.80 -7.86 27.38
N LYS A 26 -41.48 -7.27 26.38
CA LYS A 26 -41.65 -7.87 25.05
C LYS A 26 -40.31 -7.98 24.30
N LEU A 27 -39.43 -6.99 24.39
CA LEU A 27 -38.09 -7.02 23.79
C LEU A 27 -37.23 -8.15 24.39
N PHE A 28 -37.20 -8.28 25.72
CA PHE A 28 -36.47 -9.38 26.38
C PHE A 28 -37.07 -10.75 26.08
N GLN A 29 -38.40 -10.85 25.92
CA GLN A 29 -39.04 -12.08 25.46
C GLN A 29 -38.68 -12.42 24.01
N LEU A 30 -38.59 -11.43 23.11
CA LEU A 30 -38.16 -11.63 21.73
C LEU A 30 -36.70 -12.10 21.67
N ILE A 31 -35.79 -11.41 22.37
CA ILE A 31 -34.38 -11.81 22.47
C ILE A 31 -34.28 -13.22 23.07
N GLY A 32 -34.99 -13.49 24.17
CA GLY A 32 -35.01 -14.82 24.80
C GLY A 32 -35.53 -15.91 23.87
N ASN A 33 -36.54 -15.64 23.04
CA ASN A 33 -37.06 -16.58 22.04
C ASN A 33 -36.07 -16.81 20.89
N ILE A 34 -35.36 -15.78 20.43
CA ILE A 34 -34.29 -15.91 19.43
C ILE A 34 -33.16 -16.79 19.98
N PHE A 35 -32.71 -16.54 21.23
CA PHE A 35 -31.68 -17.35 21.87
C PHE A 35 -32.11 -18.80 22.06
N LYS A 36 -33.37 -19.06 22.47
CA LYS A 36 -33.92 -20.42 22.55
C LYS A 36 -33.96 -21.11 21.19
N GLY A 37 -34.38 -20.40 20.14
CA GLY A 37 -34.39 -20.90 18.78
C GLY A 37 -32.99 -21.25 18.27
N LEU A 38 -32.02 -20.37 18.51
CA LEU A 38 -30.61 -20.58 18.15
C LEU A 38 -30.00 -21.76 18.93
N PHE A 39 -30.31 -21.88 20.23
CA PHE A 39 -29.83 -22.99 21.05
C PHE A 39 -30.43 -24.33 20.61
N ASN A 40 -31.72 -24.35 20.25
CA ASN A 40 -32.36 -25.54 19.70
C ASN A 40 -31.76 -25.92 18.34
N LEU A 41 -31.55 -24.94 17.45
CA LEU A 41 -30.87 -25.15 16.17
C LEU A 41 -29.45 -25.72 16.38
N LEU A 42 -28.71 -25.18 17.34
CA LEU A 42 -27.38 -25.68 17.70
C LEU A 42 -27.43 -27.13 18.22
N ILE A 43 -28.40 -27.47 19.08
CA ILE A 43 -28.57 -28.84 19.59
C ILE A 43 -28.89 -29.80 18.43
N VAL A 44 -29.84 -29.45 17.57
CA VAL A 44 -30.20 -30.27 16.40
C VAL A 44 -29.01 -30.44 15.46
N PHE A 45 -28.24 -29.37 15.24
CA PHE A 45 -27.01 -29.41 14.44
C PHE A 45 -25.95 -30.32 15.05
N LEU A 46 -25.69 -30.22 16.37
CA LEU A 46 -24.76 -31.09 17.08
C LEU A 46 -25.23 -32.56 17.06
N GLN A 47 -26.54 -32.80 17.20
CA GLN A 47 -27.12 -34.14 17.11
C GLN A 47 -26.97 -34.71 15.69
N PHE A 48 -27.14 -33.89 14.66
CA PHE A 48 -26.92 -34.26 13.26
C PHE A 48 -25.45 -34.63 13.00
N ILE A 49 -24.50 -33.82 13.47
CA ILE A 49 -23.06 -34.14 13.38
C ILE A 49 -22.78 -35.45 14.10
N ARG A 50 -23.30 -35.64 15.31
CA ARG A 50 -23.10 -36.87 16.08
C ARG A 50 -23.65 -38.10 15.35
N ALA A 51 -24.85 -38.00 14.77
CA ALA A 51 -25.49 -39.09 14.04
C ALA A 51 -24.73 -39.48 12.76
N HIS A 52 -24.01 -38.54 12.16
CA HIS A 52 -23.23 -38.77 10.95
C HIS A 52 -21.71 -38.67 11.15
N PHE A 53 -21.26 -38.73 12.40
CA PHE A 53 -19.86 -38.52 12.76
C PHE A 53 -18.91 -39.45 12.00
N ILE A 54 -19.27 -40.73 11.88
CA ILE A 54 -18.48 -41.73 11.13
C ILE A 54 -18.34 -41.34 9.66
N LYS A 55 -19.40 -40.81 9.04
CA LYS A 55 -19.37 -40.39 7.62
C LYS A 55 -18.45 -39.18 7.44
N PHE A 56 -18.49 -38.22 8.36
CA PHE A 56 -17.58 -37.08 8.38
C PHE A 56 -16.13 -37.49 8.65
N ALA A 57 -15.90 -38.44 9.57
CA ALA A 57 -14.58 -38.98 9.86
C ALA A 57 -13.97 -39.67 8.63
N ILE A 58 -14.74 -40.52 7.94
CA ILE A 58 -14.31 -41.17 6.69
C ILE A 58 -14.00 -40.11 5.63
N ALA A 59 -14.89 -39.12 5.42
CA ALA A 59 -14.66 -38.04 4.47
C ALA A 59 -13.39 -37.23 4.78
N GLY A 60 -13.14 -36.95 6.07
CA GLY A 60 -11.92 -36.29 6.53
C GLY A 60 -10.66 -37.10 6.24
N VAL A 61 -10.64 -38.39 6.58
CA VAL A 61 -9.49 -39.28 6.31
C VAL A 61 -9.24 -39.42 4.81
N VAL A 62 -10.28 -39.65 4.01
CA VAL A 62 -10.16 -39.73 2.55
C VAL A 62 -9.67 -38.41 1.98
N GLY A 63 -10.16 -37.27 2.49
CA GLY A 63 -9.71 -35.96 2.06
C GLY A 63 -8.26 -35.66 2.41
N ILE A 64 -7.79 -36.11 3.58
CA ILE A 64 -6.38 -35.96 3.97
C ILE A 64 -5.51 -36.84 3.06
N ALA A 65 -5.90 -38.09 2.82
CA ALA A 65 -5.16 -39.00 1.96
C ALA A 65 -5.08 -38.50 0.51
N ALA A 66 -6.22 -38.06 -0.05
CA ALA A 66 -6.29 -37.48 -1.38
C ALA A 66 -5.51 -36.16 -1.48
N GLY A 67 -5.61 -35.31 -0.46
CA GLY A 67 -4.86 -34.06 -0.40
C GLY A 67 -3.36 -34.25 -0.29
N TRP A 68 -2.91 -35.24 0.49
CA TRP A 68 -1.49 -35.59 0.59
C TRP A 68 -0.94 -36.16 -0.71
N TYR A 69 -1.70 -37.02 -1.40
CA TYR A 69 -1.33 -37.50 -2.71
C TYR A 69 -1.19 -36.35 -3.71
N TRP A 70 -2.16 -35.43 -3.75
CA TRP A 70 -2.15 -34.28 -4.66
C TRP A 70 -0.96 -33.35 -4.39
N ASP A 71 -0.73 -32.96 -3.13
CA ASP A 71 0.39 -32.09 -2.76
C ASP A 71 1.75 -32.76 -3.05
N SER A 72 1.85 -34.08 -2.90
CA SER A 72 3.10 -34.82 -3.17
C SER A 72 3.46 -34.91 -4.65
N VAL A 73 2.45 -34.84 -5.53
CA VAL A 73 2.63 -34.83 -7.00
C VAL A 73 2.73 -33.40 -7.55
N SER A 74 2.37 -32.39 -6.75
CA SER A 74 2.39 -31.00 -7.20
C SER A 74 3.80 -30.42 -7.16
N GLU A 75 4.13 -29.61 -8.17
CA GLU A 75 5.40 -28.91 -8.22
C GLU A 75 5.52 -27.89 -7.07
N ASP A 76 6.72 -27.76 -6.53
CA ASP A 76 7.03 -26.75 -5.50
C ASP A 76 6.83 -25.34 -6.07
N LEU A 77 6.14 -24.49 -5.34
CA LEU A 77 5.93 -23.08 -5.70
C LEU A 77 6.95 -22.20 -4.97
N TYR A 78 7.64 -21.35 -5.72
CA TYR A 78 8.61 -20.39 -5.21
C TYR A 78 8.09 -18.97 -5.40
N ARG A 79 8.26 -18.14 -4.38
CA ARG A 79 7.90 -16.72 -4.38
C ARG A 79 9.16 -15.87 -4.35
N SER A 80 9.23 -14.91 -5.25
CA SER A 80 10.30 -13.92 -5.35
C SER A 80 9.70 -12.53 -5.29
N ASN A 81 10.30 -11.64 -4.50
CA ASN A 81 9.84 -10.27 -4.33
C ASN A 81 10.93 -9.29 -4.76
N MET A 82 10.53 -8.19 -5.39
CA MET A 82 11.37 -7.05 -5.75
C MET A 82 10.68 -5.78 -5.26
N VAL A 83 11.44 -4.82 -4.74
CA VAL A 83 10.93 -3.50 -4.34
C VAL A 83 11.48 -2.45 -5.29
N VAL A 84 10.57 -1.65 -5.84
CA VAL A 84 10.89 -0.60 -6.81
C VAL A 84 10.31 0.73 -6.38
N GLU A 85 10.96 1.81 -6.82
CA GLU A 85 10.49 3.19 -6.69
C GLU A 85 10.33 3.78 -8.11
N PRO A 86 9.10 3.81 -8.66
CA PRO A 86 8.82 4.39 -9.96
C PRO A 86 8.90 5.92 -9.91
N ASN A 87 9.58 6.51 -10.88
CA ASN A 87 9.66 7.97 -11.08
C ASN A 87 8.74 8.42 -12.21
N PHE A 88 8.60 9.74 -12.38
CA PHE A 88 7.88 10.36 -13.51
C PHE A 88 6.41 9.92 -13.63
N ASN A 89 5.77 9.59 -12.51
CA ASN A 89 4.40 9.07 -12.45
C ASN A 89 4.20 7.79 -13.30
N SER A 90 5.24 6.97 -13.44
CA SER A 90 5.19 5.72 -14.21
C SER A 90 4.51 4.56 -13.49
N VAL A 91 4.04 4.76 -12.26
CA VAL A 91 3.40 3.72 -11.43
C VAL A 91 2.23 3.06 -12.16
N GLN A 92 1.34 3.83 -12.79
CA GLN A 92 0.18 3.26 -13.48
C GLN A 92 0.61 2.33 -14.63
N GLN A 93 1.62 2.73 -15.41
CA GLN A 93 2.14 1.87 -16.47
C GLN A 93 2.77 0.61 -15.90
N LEU A 94 3.48 0.71 -14.77
CA LEU A 94 4.04 -0.46 -14.10
C LEU A 94 2.94 -1.44 -13.68
N TYR A 95 1.85 -0.95 -13.07
CA TYR A 95 0.72 -1.81 -12.72
C TYR A 95 0.09 -2.46 -13.95
N ASN A 96 -0.13 -1.68 -15.03
CA ASN A 96 -0.67 -2.21 -16.27
C ASN A 96 0.22 -3.31 -16.87
N ASN A 97 1.55 -3.13 -16.87
CA ASN A 97 2.48 -4.13 -17.39
C ASN A 97 2.49 -5.40 -16.53
N ILE A 98 2.51 -5.27 -15.20
CA ILE A 98 2.47 -6.44 -14.30
C ILE A 98 1.14 -7.20 -14.43
N ASN A 99 0.02 -6.49 -14.53
CA ASN A 99 -1.29 -7.09 -14.76
C ASN A 99 -1.34 -7.81 -16.11
N PHE A 100 -0.82 -7.20 -17.16
CA PHE A 100 -0.70 -7.84 -18.47
C PHE A 100 0.11 -9.14 -18.42
N TYR A 101 1.25 -9.18 -17.72
CA TYR A 101 2.01 -10.42 -17.55
C TYR A 101 1.24 -11.47 -16.74
N ASN A 102 0.46 -11.03 -15.75
CA ASN A 102 -0.39 -11.93 -14.96
C ASN A 102 -1.51 -12.54 -15.81
N ASP A 103 -2.13 -11.75 -16.68
CA ASP A 103 -3.20 -12.21 -17.56
C ASP A 103 -2.65 -13.23 -18.56
N LEU A 104 -1.50 -12.95 -19.19
CA LEU A 104 -0.82 -13.92 -20.06
C LEU A 104 -0.47 -15.23 -19.33
N ALA A 105 -0.05 -15.17 -18.06
CA ALA A 105 0.26 -16.35 -17.27
C ALA A 105 -1.01 -17.18 -16.94
N LYS A 106 -2.14 -16.50 -16.67
CA LYS A 106 -3.44 -17.13 -16.38
C LYS A 106 -4.11 -17.73 -17.60
N GLU A 107 -3.97 -17.08 -18.75
CA GLU A 107 -4.50 -17.55 -20.04
C GLU A 107 -3.61 -18.63 -20.68
N GLU A 108 -2.51 -19.01 -20.02
CA GLU A 108 -1.53 -20.00 -20.49
C GLU A 108 -0.86 -19.62 -21.84
N GLU A 109 -0.85 -18.31 -22.17
CA GLU A 109 -0.22 -17.72 -23.36
C GLU A 109 1.30 -17.59 -23.17
N TYR A 110 1.96 -18.72 -22.92
CA TYR A 110 3.37 -18.76 -22.51
C TYR A 110 4.34 -18.25 -23.57
N GLN A 111 3.97 -18.33 -24.85
CA GLN A 111 4.79 -17.80 -25.95
C GLN A 111 4.85 -16.27 -25.89
N SER A 112 3.68 -15.63 -25.78
CA SER A 112 3.56 -14.18 -25.61
C SER A 112 4.22 -13.71 -24.32
N LEU A 113 4.07 -14.47 -23.23
CA LEU A 113 4.71 -14.17 -21.95
C LEU A 113 6.24 -14.25 -22.04
N ALA A 114 6.77 -15.25 -22.74
CA ALA A 114 8.19 -15.43 -22.96
C ALA A 114 8.80 -14.29 -23.76
N GLU A 115 8.11 -13.85 -24.81
CA GLU A 115 8.52 -12.71 -25.64
C GLU A 115 8.51 -11.40 -24.83
N ALA A 116 7.43 -11.15 -24.08
CA ALA A 116 7.28 -9.94 -23.29
C ALA A 116 8.32 -9.83 -22.16
N LEU A 117 8.65 -10.95 -21.51
CA LEU A 117 9.65 -11.02 -20.44
C LEU A 117 11.07 -11.33 -20.93
N ASN A 118 11.25 -11.54 -22.23
CA ASN A 118 12.52 -11.95 -22.84
C ASN A 118 13.17 -13.15 -22.12
N VAL A 119 12.36 -14.18 -21.85
CA VAL A 119 12.79 -15.47 -21.26
C VAL A 119 12.48 -16.60 -22.23
N SER A 120 12.98 -17.81 -21.99
CA SER A 120 12.61 -18.96 -22.82
C SER A 120 11.15 -19.37 -22.56
N PRO A 121 10.42 -19.90 -23.56
CA PRO A 121 9.06 -20.42 -23.37
C PRO A 121 8.95 -21.47 -22.26
N GLY A 122 10.01 -22.28 -22.09
CA GLY A 122 10.11 -23.26 -21.01
C GLY A 122 10.11 -22.59 -19.62
N LEU A 123 10.85 -21.48 -19.46
CA LEU A 123 10.85 -20.71 -18.21
C LEU A 123 9.53 -19.96 -18.00
N ALA A 124 8.95 -19.36 -19.05
CA ALA A 124 7.66 -18.68 -18.96
C ALA A 124 6.54 -19.59 -18.45
N LYS A 125 6.52 -20.87 -18.87
CA LYS A 125 5.55 -21.87 -18.41
C LYS A 125 5.59 -22.14 -16.89
N THR A 126 6.75 -21.90 -16.26
CA THR A 126 6.92 -22.09 -14.82
C THR A 126 6.25 -20.98 -14.02
N ILE A 127 6.00 -19.82 -14.63
CA ILE A 127 5.39 -18.68 -13.96
C ILE A 127 3.89 -18.95 -13.78
N LYS A 128 3.41 -18.75 -12.55
CA LYS A 128 2.01 -18.97 -12.17
C LYS A 128 1.26 -17.67 -11.90
N GLU A 129 1.92 -16.70 -11.27
CA GLU A 129 1.26 -15.45 -10.89
C GLU A 129 2.26 -14.29 -10.88
N PHE A 130 1.79 -13.14 -11.37
CA PHE A 130 2.40 -11.84 -11.18
C PHE A 130 1.48 -10.98 -10.32
N LYS A 131 2.05 -10.32 -9.30
CA LYS A 131 1.31 -9.41 -8.45
C LYS A 131 2.14 -8.17 -8.18
N ILE A 132 1.48 -7.02 -8.08
CA ILE A 132 2.07 -5.77 -7.63
C ILE A 132 1.20 -5.19 -6.51
N GLU A 133 1.85 -4.70 -5.46
CA GLU A 133 1.18 -4.07 -4.32
C GLU A 133 1.98 -2.85 -3.85
N SER A 134 1.28 -1.92 -3.21
CA SER A 134 1.92 -0.79 -2.54
C SER A 134 2.81 -1.29 -1.41
N PHE A 135 3.93 -0.61 -1.19
CA PHE A 135 4.83 -0.90 -0.08
C PHE A 135 5.07 0.36 0.72
N SER A 136 4.19 0.63 1.68
CA SER A 136 4.40 1.72 2.65
C SER A 136 4.54 1.16 4.05
N ASP A 137 5.67 1.46 4.71
CA ASP A 137 5.77 1.31 6.17
C ASP A 137 4.96 2.42 6.87
N GLN A 138 4.68 2.26 8.17
CA GLN A 138 3.91 3.25 8.94
C GLN A 138 4.59 4.62 8.98
N THR A 139 5.92 4.68 9.01
CA THR A 139 6.67 5.94 9.04
C THR A 139 6.56 6.70 7.71
N GLN A 140 6.57 5.99 6.58
CA GLN A 140 6.34 6.55 5.26
C GLN A 140 4.91 7.07 5.13
N LYS A 141 3.90 6.34 5.64
CA LYS A 141 2.51 6.83 5.64
C LYS A 141 2.37 8.16 6.39
N ILE A 142 3.04 8.30 7.54
CA ILE A 142 3.07 9.56 8.32
C ILE A 142 3.78 10.66 7.54
N LYS A 143 4.91 10.36 6.89
CA LYS A 143 5.65 11.34 6.10
C LYS A 143 4.85 11.83 4.90
N GLN A 144 4.21 10.93 4.17
CA GLN A 144 3.35 11.26 3.03
C GLN A 144 2.14 12.09 3.47
N PHE A 145 1.55 11.78 4.62
CA PHE A 145 0.51 12.62 5.20
C PHE A 145 1.02 14.02 5.52
N SER A 146 2.21 14.14 6.12
CA SER A 146 2.83 15.45 6.39
C SER A 146 3.09 16.25 5.11
N GLU A 147 3.57 15.60 4.04
CA GLU A 147 3.78 16.24 2.73
C GLU A 147 2.45 16.68 2.13
N PHE A 148 1.43 15.81 2.12
CA PHE A 148 0.08 16.12 1.65
C PHE A 148 -0.54 17.31 2.40
N ILE A 149 -0.51 17.30 3.74
CA ILE A 149 -1.02 18.39 4.58
C ILE A 149 -0.26 19.69 4.28
N SER A 150 1.04 19.64 4.01
CA SER A 150 1.84 20.84 3.70
C SER A 150 1.48 21.50 2.38
N GLU A 151 0.87 20.77 1.45
CA GLU A 151 0.37 21.29 0.16
C GLU A 151 -1.04 21.91 0.28
N LEU A 152 -1.76 21.63 1.37
CA LEU A 152 -3.09 22.17 1.62
C LEU A 152 -3.05 23.55 2.28
N ASP A 153 -4.08 24.35 2.04
CA ASP A 153 -4.29 25.60 2.76
C ASP A 153 -4.66 25.37 4.23
N THR A 154 -4.40 26.35 5.09
CA THR A 154 -4.58 26.24 6.56
C THR A 154 -6.01 25.87 6.98
N ILE A 155 -7.02 26.18 6.15
CA ILE A 155 -8.42 25.79 6.41
C ILE A 155 -8.65 24.31 6.10
N SER A 156 -8.06 23.79 5.03
CA SER A 156 -8.17 22.37 4.67
C SER A 156 -7.31 21.47 5.57
N GLN A 157 -6.15 21.94 6.03
CA GLN A 157 -5.31 21.21 7.00
C GLN A 157 -6.06 20.85 8.29
N GLN A 158 -6.96 21.72 8.77
CA GLN A 158 -7.74 21.50 9.99
C GLN A 158 -8.89 20.49 9.81
N LYS A 159 -9.22 20.14 8.56
CA LYS A 159 -10.35 19.26 8.23
C LYS A 159 -9.94 17.85 7.81
N VAL A 160 -8.66 17.63 7.55
CA VAL A 160 -8.14 16.33 7.13
C VAL A 160 -7.53 15.64 8.34
N ASP A 161 -8.20 14.61 8.83
CA ASP A 161 -7.67 13.72 9.84
C ASP A 161 -6.79 12.63 9.22
N TYR A 162 -5.80 12.16 10.00
CA TYR A 162 -4.88 11.12 9.54
C TYR A 162 -5.60 9.81 9.21
N GLU A 163 -6.61 9.43 10.01
CA GLU A 163 -7.39 8.20 9.78
C GLU A 163 -8.23 8.28 8.50
N ASP A 164 -8.85 9.43 8.23
CA ASP A 164 -9.60 9.67 6.99
C ASP A 164 -8.67 9.67 5.77
N TYR A 165 -7.46 10.20 5.90
CA TYR A 165 -6.43 10.10 4.88
C TYR A 165 -6.01 8.66 4.63
N LEU A 166 -5.81 7.84 5.67
CA LEU A 166 -5.47 6.42 5.52
C LEU A 166 -6.58 5.61 4.85
N GLN A 167 -7.85 5.91 5.16
CA GLN A 167 -8.99 5.21 4.56
C GLN A 167 -9.15 5.51 3.07
N ASN A 168 -8.76 6.70 2.64
CA ASN A 168 -8.77 7.15 1.24
C ASN A 168 -7.39 7.09 0.57
N PHE A 169 -6.38 6.58 1.27
CA PHE A 169 -5.02 6.50 0.76
C PHE A 169 -5.02 5.54 -0.42
N ASN A 170 -4.94 6.08 -1.63
CA ASN A 170 -4.78 5.26 -2.81
C ASN A 170 -3.42 4.58 -2.71
N ASP A 171 -3.42 3.28 -2.47
CA ASP A 171 -2.23 2.45 -2.35
C ASP A 171 -1.27 2.65 -3.55
N ILE A 172 -1.81 2.96 -4.73
CA ILE A 172 -1.02 3.26 -5.94
C ILE A 172 -0.12 4.49 -5.77
N ASN A 173 -0.43 5.43 -4.88
CA ASN A 173 0.36 6.64 -4.66
C ASN A 173 1.53 6.44 -3.67
N SER A 174 1.80 5.21 -3.24
CA SER A 174 3.00 4.90 -2.46
C SER A 174 4.28 5.17 -3.28
N PRO A 175 5.38 5.67 -2.69
CA PRO A 175 6.65 5.82 -3.40
C PRO A 175 7.26 4.46 -3.76
N PHE A 176 6.99 3.42 -2.96
CA PHE A 176 7.55 2.10 -3.16
C PHE A 176 6.47 1.09 -3.50
N HIS A 177 6.81 0.19 -4.41
CA HIS A 177 5.94 -0.90 -4.81
C HIS A 177 6.68 -2.21 -4.75
N LYS A 178 5.97 -3.24 -4.31
CA LYS A 178 6.49 -4.61 -4.27
C LYS A 178 5.90 -5.38 -5.43
N ILE A 179 6.78 -5.90 -6.28
CA ILE A 179 6.45 -6.84 -7.35
C ILE A 179 6.75 -8.24 -6.84
N ILE A 180 5.77 -9.12 -6.98
CA ILE A 180 5.78 -10.49 -6.49
C ILE A 180 5.59 -11.40 -7.71
N VAL A 181 6.47 -12.40 -7.82
CA VAL A 181 6.39 -13.43 -8.85
C VAL A 181 6.32 -14.78 -8.16
N GLU A 182 5.29 -15.57 -8.49
CA GLU A 182 5.16 -16.96 -8.06
C GLU A 182 5.40 -17.88 -9.25
N ALA A 183 6.35 -18.81 -9.11
CA ALA A 183 6.74 -19.72 -10.18
C ALA A 183 7.23 -21.06 -9.63
N THR A 184 7.18 -22.11 -10.46
CA THR A 184 7.72 -23.44 -10.11
C THR A 184 9.23 -23.53 -10.31
N ASP A 185 9.81 -22.66 -11.15
CA ASP A 185 11.26 -22.47 -11.23
C ASP A 185 11.68 -21.28 -10.32
N PRO A 186 12.63 -21.48 -9.39
CA PRO A 186 13.04 -20.43 -8.45
C PRO A 186 13.83 -19.28 -9.10
N THR A 187 14.33 -19.43 -10.31
CA THR A 187 15.23 -18.47 -10.98
C THR A 187 14.53 -17.55 -11.98
N VAL A 188 13.32 -17.92 -12.45
CA VAL A 188 12.62 -17.19 -13.52
C VAL A 188 12.39 -15.72 -13.18
N ALA A 189 12.05 -15.40 -11.92
CA ALA A 189 11.84 -14.03 -11.47
C ALA A 189 13.08 -13.15 -11.65
N LYS A 190 14.27 -13.70 -11.36
CA LYS A 190 15.54 -12.98 -11.55
C LYS A 190 15.82 -12.75 -13.03
N ASN A 191 15.52 -13.75 -13.86
CA ASN A 191 15.73 -13.67 -15.31
C ASN A 191 14.79 -12.66 -15.98
N SER A 192 13.53 -12.56 -15.50
CA SER A 192 12.54 -11.61 -16.02
C SER A 192 12.73 -10.17 -15.53
N GLN A 193 13.54 -9.95 -14.48
CA GLN A 193 13.72 -8.63 -13.84
C GLN A 193 14.02 -7.52 -14.86
N ARG A 194 15.00 -7.75 -15.73
CA ARG A 194 15.47 -6.72 -16.68
C ARG A 194 14.37 -6.35 -17.69
N ALA A 195 13.60 -7.33 -18.15
CA ALA A 195 12.53 -7.08 -19.11
C ALA A 195 11.38 -6.27 -18.49
N ILE A 196 11.02 -6.58 -17.23
CA ILE A 196 10.00 -5.83 -16.49
C ILE A 196 10.38 -4.35 -16.40
N ILE A 197 11.62 -4.03 -15.99
CA ILE A 197 12.07 -2.64 -15.88
C ILE A 197 12.15 -1.97 -17.26
N ARG A 198 12.74 -2.66 -18.24
CA ARG A 198 12.91 -2.15 -19.60
C ARG A 198 11.58 -1.82 -20.27
N SER A 199 10.51 -2.57 -20.01
CA SER A 199 9.18 -2.34 -20.58
C SER A 199 8.62 -0.94 -20.28
N ILE A 200 9.07 -0.32 -19.19
CA ILE A 200 8.69 1.04 -18.80
C ILE A 200 9.68 2.06 -19.35
N GLU A 201 10.97 1.77 -19.28
CA GLU A 201 12.04 2.64 -19.81
C GLU A 201 11.99 2.81 -21.32
N THR A 202 11.44 1.85 -22.06
CA THR A 202 11.31 1.93 -23.52
C THR A 202 10.15 2.80 -23.99
N ASN A 203 9.25 3.21 -23.11
CA ASN A 203 8.14 4.08 -23.48
C ASN A 203 8.63 5.51 -23.78
N ASP A 204 8.24 6.05 -24.92
CA ASP A 204 8.76 7.34 -25.40
C ASP A 204 8.34 8.53 -24.53
N TYR A 205 7.17 8.46 -23.89
CA TYR A 205 6.73 9.47 -22.94
C TYR A 205 7.68 9.54 -21.72
N PHE A 206 7.99 8.41 -21.10
CA PHE A 206 8.89 8.38 -19.94
C PHE A 206 10.34 8.68 -20.31
N LYS A 207 10.81 8.30 -21.50
CA LYS A 207 12.13 8.72 -22.01
C LYS A 207 12.23 10.23 -22.15
N LEU A 208 11.18 10.86 -22.71
CA LEU A 208 11.14 12.30 -22.88
C LEU A 208 11.15 12.99 -21.51
N GLN A 209 10.28 12.56 -20.59
CA GLN A 209 10.20 13.15 -19.25
C GLN A 209 11.54 13.05 -18.50
N LYS A 210 12.18 11.87 -18.55
CA LYS A 210 13.52 11.67 -17.99
C LYS A 210 14.55 12.61 -18.62
N ARG A 211 14.60 12.68 -19.95
CA ARG A 211 15.56 13.54 -20.66
C ARG A 211 15.38 15.01 -20.29
N ILE A 212 14.14 15.51 -20.26
CA ILE A 212 13.85 16.90 -19.89
C ILE A 212 14.23 17.16 -18.43
N ASN A 213 13.93 16.23 -17.53
CA ASN A 213 14.36 16.33 -16.13
C ASN A 213 15.88 16.39 -16.00
N ASP A 214 16.61 15.49 -16.67
CA ASP A 214 18.09 15.47 -16.65
C ASP A 214 18.68 16.79 -17.16
N LEU A 215 18.10 17.36 -18.22
CA LEU A 215 18.48 18.67 -18.76
C LEU A 215 18.22 19.80 -17.76
N ASN A 216 17.02 19.84 -17.16
CA ASN A 216 16.65 20.86 -16.19
C ASN A 216 17.57 20.81 -14.96
N LEU A 217 17.86 19.61 -14.44
CA LEU A 217 18.78 19.43 -13.33
C LEU A 217 20.20 19.88 -13.68
N SER A 218 20.67 19.63 -14.92
CA SER A 218 21.98 20.10 -15.37
C SER A 218 22.06 21.63 -15.51
N VAL A 219 20.97 22.25 -15.98
CA VAL A 219 20.87 23.71 -16.07
C VAL A 219 20.86 24.33 -14.67
N GLN A 220 20.06 23.78 -13.76
CA GLN A 220 19.98 24.23 -12.37
C GLN A 220 21.32 24.10 -11.65
N ASP A 221 22.04 22.99 -11.86
CA ASP A 221 23.40 22.78 -11.33
C ASP A 221 24.35 23.89 -11.80
N SER A 222 24.31 24.20 -13.09
CA SER A 222 25.15 25.25 -13.69
C SER A 222 24.81 26.64 -13.11
N ILE A 223 23.52 26.93 -12.92
CA ILE A 223 23.07 28.19 -12.31
C ILE A 223 23.57 28.30 -10.87
N LEU A 224 23.42 27.25 -10.05
CA LEU A 224 23.87 27.25 -8.66
C LEU A 224 25.38 27.42 -8.55
N MET A 225 26.16 26.74 -9.40
CA MET A 225 27.61 26.88 -9.43
C MET A 225 28.04 28.31 -9.80
N ASN A 226 27.36 28.93 -10.77
CA ASN A 226 27.62 30.32 -11.13
C ASN A 226 27.29 31.27 -9.97
N GLN A 227 26.15 31.10 -9.31
CA GLN A 227 25.76 31.92 -8.15
C GLN A 227 26.74 31.78 -6.99
N ILE A 228 27.25 30.58 -6.72
CA ILE A 228 28.30 30.39 -5.70
C ILE A 228 29.58 31.13 -6.08
N SER A 229 30.00 31.04 -7.35
CA SER A 229 31.18 31.76 -7.84
C SER A 229 31.00 33.29 -7.75
N GLU A 230 29.80 33.80 -8.01
CA GLU A 230 29.46 35.22 -7.86
C GLU A 230 29.53 35.65 -6.39
N ILE A 231 28.95 34.89 -5.47
CA ILE A 231 29.03 35.14 -4.02
C ILE A 231 30.48 35.13 -3.54
N ASP A 232 31.29 34.15 -3.95
CA ASP A 232 32.71 34.06 -3.59
C ASP A 232 33.51 35.26 -4.12
N SER A 233 33.11 35.80 -5.28
CA SER A 233 33.73 36.99 -5.87
C SER A 233 33.32 38.27 -5.13
N LEU A 234 32.05 38.40 -4.76
CA LEU A 234 31.55 39.51 -3.93
C LEU A 234 32.19 39.52 -2.54
N GLN A 235 32.33 38.36 -1.89
CA GLN A 235 33.02 38.23 -0.60
C GLN A 235 34.49 38.68 -0.68
N ARG A 236 35.19 38.28 -1.75
CA ARG A 236 36.57 38.72 -2.00
C ARG A 236 36.66 40.24 -2.21
N PHE A 237 35.72 40.81 -2.97
CA PHE A 237 35.65 42.24 -3.22
C PHE A 237 35.40 43.04 -1.93
N ILE A 238 34.44 42.63 -1.10
CA ILE A 238 34.17 43.29 0.20
C ILE A 238 35.38 43.19 1.12
N LYS A 239 36.02 42.02 1.22
CA LYS A 239 37.24 41.85 2.00
C LYS A 239 38.36 42.80 1.54
N GLN A 240 38.49 43.01 0.23
CA GLN A 240 39.45 43.95 -0.32
C GLN A 240 39.12 45.40 0.05
N ILE A 241 37.85 45.81 -0.02
CA ILE A 241 37.41 47.14 0.42
C ILE A 241 37.76 47.35 1.90
N LYS A 242 37.42 46.41 2.78
CA LYS A 242 37.72 46.51 4.22
C LYS A 242 39.22 46.64 4.51
N LEU A 243 40.07 45.90 3.77
CA LEU A 243 41.52 46.04 3.89
C LEU A 243 42.02 47.44 3.47
N LEU A 244 41.44 48.00 2.40
CA LEU A 244 41.77 49.35 1.94
C LEU A 244 41.30 50.44 2.91
N GLU A 245 40.13 50.27 3.53
CA GLU A 245 39.62 51.16 4.58
C GLU A 245 40.50 51.11 5.84
N ALA A 246 40.89 49.91 6.28
CA ALA A 246 41.80 49.74 7.41
C ALA A 246 43.16 50.42 7.16
N ASN A 247 43.70 50.32 5.95
CA ASN A 247 44.98 50.94 5.57
C ASN A 247 44.89 52.47 5.41
N LYS A 248 43.71 53.06 5.15
CA LYS A 248 43.51 54.52 5.07
C LYS A 248 43.45 55.20 6.43
N ALA A 249 43.09 54.48 7.48
CA ALA A 249 42.94 55.04 8.84
C ALA A 249 44.26 55.56 9.45
N GLU A 250 45.43 55.24 8.88
CA GLU A 250 46.72 55.74 9.36
C GLU A 250 47.02 57.22 9.01
N SER A 251 46.22 57.89 8.15
CA SER A 251 46.62 59.21 7.61
C SER A 251 45.77 60.44 7.98
N SER A 252 44.64 60.34 8.70
CA SER A 252 43.95 61.55 9.20
C SER A 252 42.85 61.25 10.21
N THR A 253 42.90 61.93 11.35
CA THR A 253 41.90 61.92 12.42
C THR A 253 40.57 62.52 11.94
N SER A 254 39.71 61.73 11.27
CA SER A 254 38.30 62.06 11.12
C SER A 254 37.46 60.98 11.79
N ILE A 255 36.87 61.32 12.94
CA ILE A 255 35.94 60.45 13.66
C ILE A 255 34.65 60.39 12.84
N ASN A 256 34.41 59.28 12.16
CA ASN A 256 33.14 58.97 11.51
C ASN A 256 32.34 58.06 12.45
N LEU A 257 31.34 58.61 13.13
CA LEU A 257 30.56 57.99 14.21
C LEU A 257 29.21 57.41 13.73
N GLY A 258 29.09 57.01 12.46
CA GLY A 258 27.78 56.73 11.84
C GLY A 258 27.54 55.34 11.25
N GLU A 259 28.55 54.50 11.01
CA GLU A 259 28.39 53.42 10.01
C GLU A 259 28.95 52.05 10.47
N GLY A 260 28.89 51.77 11.78
CA GLY A 260 29.53 50.59 12.38
C GLY A 260 28.76 49.26 12.26
N ASN A 261 27.48 49.26 11.88
CA ASN A 261 26.62 48.07 12.01
C ASN A 261 26.14 47.45 10.68
N GLU A 262 26.19 48.17 9.55
CA GLU A 262 25.68 47.66 8.28
C GLU A 262 26.67 46.68 7.61
N ASN A 263 27.97 46.92 7.73
CA ASN A 263 29.02 46.16 7.04
C ASN A 263 29.34 44.79 7.66
N GLU A 264 29.10 44.57 8.95
CA GLU A 264 29.13 43.22 9.55
C GLU A 264 27.92 42.40 9.07
N ASN A 265 26.78 43.06 8.87
CA ASN A 265 25.55 42.40 8.46
C ASN A 265 25.66 41.85 7.02
N ILE A 266 26.31 42.58 6.10
CA ILE A 266 26.47 42.16 4.69
C ILE A 266 27.35 40.90 4.57
N GLU A 267 28.45 40.80 5.30
CA GLU A 267 29.31 39.60 5.24
C GLU A 267 28.60 38.35 5.78
N ILE A 268 27.89 38.50 6.89
CA ILE A 268 27.07 37.43 7.46
C ILE A 268 25.94 37.05 6.49
N GLN A 269 25.30 38.02 5.82
CA GLN A 269 24.29 37.76 4.79
C GLN A 269 24.87 36.98 3.60
N LEU A 270 26.04 37.36 3.09
CA LEU A 270 26.69 36.65 2.00
C LEU A 270 27.13 35.24 2.40
N LEU A 271 27.61 35.07 3.63
CA LEU A 271 27.97 33.75 4.16
C LEU A 271 26.74 32.85 4.30
N ASN A 272 25.63 33.39 4.81
CA ASN A 272 24.36 32.68 4.93
C ASN A 272 23.81 32.30 3.56
N GLN A 273 23.86 33.23 2.59
CA GLN A 273 23.42 32.97 1.22
C GLN A 273 24.29 31.90 0.55
N GLY A 274 25.62 31.96 0.71
CA GLY A 274 26.52 30.92 0.21
C GLY A 274 26.28 29.55 0.84
N SER A 275 25.97 29.51 2.14
CA SER A 275 25.61 28.27 2.84
C SER A 275 24.27 27.70 2.33
N LYS A 276 23.30 28.57 2.06
CA LYS A 276 22.01 28.19 1.47
C LYS A 276 22.18 27.57 0.08
N LEU A 277 22.95 28.22 -0.80
CA LEU A 277 23.24 27.69 -2.14
C LEU A 277 23.95 26.32 -2.09
N LYS A 278 24.88 26.13 -1.14
CA LYS A 278 25.52 24.83 -0.94
C LYS A 278 24.52 23.75 -0.49
N SER A 279 23.56 24.10 0.37
CA SER A 279 22.47 23.18 0.73
C SER A 279 21.60 22.83 -0.48
N GLU A 280 21.27 23.82 -1.32
CA GLU A 280 20.49 23.61 -2.54
C GLU A 280 21.21 22.66 -3.53
N ILE A 281 22.54 22.71 -3.61
CA ILE A 281 23.33 21.73 -4.39
C ILE A 281 23.20 20.31 -3.82
N VAL A 282 23.25 20.16 -2.50
CA VAL A 282 23.06 18.85 -1.87
C VAL A 282 21.69 18.28 -2.20
N ASP A 283 20.65 19.11 -2.15
CA ASP A 283 19.29 18.70 -2.49
C ASP A 283 19.13 18.41 -3.98
N LEU A 284 19.77 19.19 -4.86
CA LEU A 284 19.83 18.91 -6.30
C LEU A 284 20.50 17.55 -6.57
N ASN A 285 21.59 17.24 -5.88
CA ASN A 285 22.27 15.95 -6.01
C ASN A 285 21.40 14.77 -5.52
N ARG A 286 20.62 14.97 -4.45
CA ARG A 286 19.61 13.99 -4.02
C ARG A 286 18.53 13.79 -5.07
N GLN A 287 18.05 14.86 -5.70
CA GLN A 287 17.07 14.79 -6.79
C GLN A 287 17.63 14.08 -8.02
N LYS A 288 18.88 14.37 -8.40
CA LYS A 288 19.59 13.66 -9.49
C LYS A 288 19.67 12.16 -9.20
N ALA A 289 20.07 11.76 -8.00
CA ALA A 289 20.13 10.36 -7.59
C ALA A 289 18.75 9.69 -7.63
N LYS A 290 17.71 10.36 -7.12
CA LYS A 290 16.34 9.85 -7.12
C LYS A 290 15.77 9.69 -8.53
N THR A 291 16.02 10.64 -9.43
CA THR A 291 15.42 10.66 -10.78
C THR A 291 16.30 10.05 -11.87
N GLN A 292 17.41 9.42 -11.48
CA GLN A 292 18.38 8.85 -12.41
C GLN A 292 17.78 7.79 -13.34
N ASN A 293 16.81 7.00 -12.86
CA ASN A 293 16.12 5.97 -13.64
C ASN A 293 14.60 6.22 -13.65
N THR A 294 13.92 5.75 -14.69
CA THR A 294 12.44 5.78 -14.71
C THR A 294 11.86 4.90 -13.61
N ILE A 295 12.52 3.80 -13.27
CA ILE A 295 12.21 2.97 -12.11
C ILE A 295 13.51 2.66 -11.38
N ASN A 296 13.61 3.07 -10.11
CA ASN A 296 14.72 2.67 -9.25
C ASN A 296 14.43 1.29 -8.64
N ILE A 297 15.44 0.44 -8.57
CA ILE A 297 15.34 -0.85 -7.90
C ILE A 297 15.94 -0.69 -6.50
N ILE A 298 15.08 -0.75 -5.47
CA ILE A 298 15.49 -0.63 -4.07
C ILE A 298 15.97 -1.97 -3.53
N SER A 299 15.26 -3.03 -3.90
CA SER A 299 15.62 -4.40 -3.58
C SER A 299 15.34 -5.27 -4.79
N GLU A 300 16.37 -5.88 -5.36
CA GLU A 300 16.26 -6.75 -6.53
C GLU A 300 15.56 -8.08 -6.19
N PHE A 301 15.10 -8.80 -7.22
CA PHE A 301 14.71 -10.19 -7.02
C PHE A 301 15.92 -11.00 -6.50
N PRO A 302 15.70 -11.91 -5.53
CA PRO A 302 16.73 -12.84 -5.10
C PRO A 302 17.11 -13.77 -6.27
N GLN A 303 18.34 -14.31 -6.24
CA GLN A 303 18.82 -15.26 -7.26
C GLN A 303 17.97 -16.53 -7.33
N LYS A 304 17.36 -16.92 -6.20
CA LYS A 304 16.41 -18.03 -6.09
C LYS A 304 15.25 -17.61 -5.20
N GLY A 305 14.02 -17.91 -5.65
CA GLY A 305 12.80 -17.68 -4.88
C GLY A 305 12.72 -18.54 -3.62
N VAL A 306 11.93 -18.07 -2.66
CA VAL A 306 11.68 -18.77 -1.40
C VAL A 306 10.49 -19.71 -1.58
N LYS A 307 10.62 -20.96 -1.16
CA LYS A 307 9.54 -21.95 -1.24
C LYS A 307 8.33 -21.47 -0.42
N VAL A 308 7.17 -21.41 -1.07
CA VAL A 308 5.91 -21.05 -0.42
C VAL A 308 5.41 -22.27 0.36
N ASN A 309 5.30 -22.14 1.68
CA ASN A 309 4.86 -23.22 2.57
C ASN A 309 3.59 -22.83 3.34
N ASP A 310 2.64 -22.17 2.68
CA ASP A 310 1.40 -21.73 3.32
C ASP A 310 0.46 -22.91 3.57
N LEU A 311 0.23 -23.24 4.85
CA LEU A 311 -0.64 -24.36 5.27
C LEU A 311 -2.07 -24.26 4.70
N PHE A 312 -2.59 -23.04 4.53
CA PHE A 312 -3.93 -22.80 3.98
C PHE A 312 -4.00 -22.89 2.44
N ARG A 313 -2.86 -22.83 1.74
CA ARG A 313 -2.79 -23.05 0.29
C ARG A 313 -2.56 -24.53 -0.07
N LYS A 314 -2.10 -25.34 0.88
CA LYS A 314 -1.89 -26.78 0.70
C LYS A 314 -3.19 -27.53 0.46
N LYS A 315 -3.23 -28.38 -0.56
CA LYS A 315 -4.40 -29.19 -0.88
C LYS A 315 -4.67 -30.22 0.20
N VAL A 316 -3.66 -30.62 0.99
CA VAL A 316 -3.81 -31.42 2.22
C VAL A 316 -4.81 -30.81 3.21
N ALA A 317 -4.86 -29.48 3.34
CA ALA A 317 -5.79 -28.80 4.24
C ALA A 317 -7.13 -28.47 3.57
N LEU A 318 -7.12 -28.12 2.28
CA LEU A 318 -8.31 -27.69 1.54
C LEU A 318 -9.27 -28.85 1.18
N LEU A 319 -8.74 -29.98 0.72
CA LEU A 319 -9.55 -31.13 0.27
C LEU A 319 -10.41 -31.78 1.37
N PRO A 320 -9.91 -31.99 2.61
CA PRO A 320 -10.74 -32.48 3.70
C PRO A 320 -11.94 -31.57 3.98
N ILE A 321 -11.72 -30.25 3.99
CA ILE A 321 -12.78 -29.26 4.25
C ILE A 321 -13.84 -29.33 3.14
N LEU A 322 -13.41 -29.38 1.88
CA LEU A 322 -14.31 -29.49 0.73
C LEU A 322 -15.13 -30.78 0.76
N LEU A 323 -14.51 -31.93 1.04
CA LEU A 323 -15.20 -33.22 1.11
C LEU A 323 -16.17 -33.32 2.29
N ILE A 324 -15.78 -32.82 3.46
CA ILE A 324 -16.67 -32.73 4.63
C ILE A 324 -17.87 -31.83 4.30
N GLY A 325 -17.63 -30.68 3.66
CA GLY A 325 -18.70 -29.77 3.21
C GLY A 325 -19.64 -30.42 2.19
N LEU A 326 -19.12 -31.16 1.22
CA LEU A 326 -19.92 -31.88 0.23
C LEU A 326 -20.77 -32.98 0.87
N VAL A 327 -20.19 -33.77 1.79
CA VAL A 327 -20.91 -34.80 2.55
C VAL A 327 -21.99 -34.17 3.43
N PHE A 328 -21.72 -33.01 4.03
CA PHE A 328 -22.71 -32.26 4.80
C PHE A 328 -23.92 -31.88 3.94
N ILE A 329 -23.69 -31.28 2.77
CA ILE A 329 -24.75 -30.88 1.84
C ILE A 329 -25.58 -32.09 1.41
N ILE A 330 -24.93 -33.20 1.02
CA ILE A 330 -25.62 -34.42 0.60
C ILE A 330 -26.50 -34.99 1.73
N LEU A 331 -25.98 -35.03 2.96
CA LEU A 331 -26.74 -35.54 4.11
C LEU A 331 -27.92 -34.64 4.47
N CYS A 332 -27.76 -33.32 4.36
CA CYS A 332 -28.87 -32.38 4.51
C CYS A 332 -29.95 -32.60 3.45
N LEU A 333 -29.58 -32.77 2.18
CA LEU A 333 -30.52 -33.05 1.09
C LEU A 333 -31.26 -34.37 1.28
N LEU A 334 -30.56 -35.43 1.72
CA LEU A 334 -31.17 -36.73 2.02
C LEU A 334 -32.14 -36.65 3.20
N SER A 335 -31.76 -35.94 4.26
CA SER A 335 -32.62 -35.71 5.43
C SER A 335 -33.89 -34.94 5.05
N LEU A 336 -33.74 -33.90 4.22
CA LEU A 336 -34.85 -33.12 3.68
C LEU A 336 -35.76 -33.97 2.78
N ASN A 337 -35.19 -34.79 1.89
CA ASN A 337 -35.97 -35.68 1.01
C ASN A 337 -36.76 -36.73 1.82
N ASN A 338 -36.15 -37.32 2.85
CA ASN A 338 -36.85 -38.24 3.75
C ASN A 338 -37.98 -37.54 4.51
N PHE A 339 -37.76 -36.31 4.97
CA PHE A 339 -38.80 -35.50 5.60
C PHE A 339 -39.98 -35.22 4.65
N LEU A 340 -39.69 -34.85 3.39
CA LEU A 340 -40.71 -34.60 2.36
C LEU A 340 -41.50 -35.86 1.98
N LYS A 341 -40.84 -37.02 1.87
CA LYS A 341 -41.52 -38.31 1.60
C LYS A 341 -42.47 -38.72 2.72
N ASN A 342 -42.07 -38.54 3.98
CA ASN A 342 -42.92 -38.82 5.13
C ASN A 342 -44.07 -37.82 5.26
N TYR A 343 -43.91 -36.59 4.75
CA TYR A 343 -44.97 -35.59 4.72
C TYR A 343 -46.01 -35.86 3.63
N SER A 344 -45.60 -36.42 2.49
CA SER A 344 -46.50 -36.81 1.39
C SER A 344 -47.24 -38.14 1.63
N GLY A 345 -46.90 -38.88 2.69
CA GLY A 345 -47.47 -40.18 3.03
C GLY A 345 -48.52 -40.16 4.15
N ASN A 346 -48.93 -38.98 4.63
CA ASN A 346 -50.02 -38.78 5.59
C ASN A 346 -51.21 -38.08 4.92
#